data_AF-W2QD61-F1
#
_entry.id   AF-W2QD61-F1
#
_cell.length_a   1.000
_cell.length_b   1.000
_cell.length_c   1.000
_cell.angle_alpha   90.00
_cell.angle_beta   90.00
_cell.angle_gamma   90.00
#
_symmetry.space_group_name_H-M   'P 1'
#
loop_
_entity.id
_entity.type
_entity.pdbx_description
1 polymer ?
#
loop_
_entity_poly.entity_id
_entity_poly.type
_entity_poly.pdbx_seq_one_letter_code
_entity_poly.pdbx_strand_id
1 'polypeptide(L)'
;MTGSDNVDVVEQAVNLFYSSFKQYANLPREALTIAAAPGRVNLIGEHTDYNDGFVCPLALDKTTVVVGVRAPAESASISKLTSASFPGQVLEFPADNTEQLDKTQPSWGNYPKGVTAEYLKHLNRKEPLGVHAAIVSTVPFGSGLSSSAALEVGFATFLESLFEIKGVSAIQKALLCQAAEHEYCNVPCGIMDQFISSCGKKDCALLIDCRTKEPTPVAFQDPDVVIVVCNSNVKHELNGGEYKERVMQCQAAVKTLQTHGHPQMTHLRDATMSELDAVREALGDEVVYRRARHVVTEDGRTVAAVEHIRARQYAEAGQLMFESHTSLRDDYEVSTPELDYLVETARGCEGVFGARMTGGGFGGCIVALVQQQHAQKLMDTLDAGYPVAKFGSTLPKPASFLTRIGDGAHVKDKLLTFDALTGSQFLLEAVVCTVHMPLLSADRKIWRWGEYDVLCLDQLDVLVFTRIYLLGRVLRNQLGLNSASHEARLIGKHLGNKSLDSHIYSYYFNYFRSCRLYSPNGFIVYLAQREVFLPEIPIRVESDPTDNRLAAHISCTQLLRAAK
;
A
#
# COMPACT_ATOMS: atom_id res chain seq x y z
N MET A 1 -5.56 22.29 -7.28
CA MET A 1 -4.56 22.42 -6.21
C MET A 1 -3.49 21.38 -6.50
N THR A 2 -2.31 21.83 -6.90
CA THR A 2 -1.25 21.01 -7.51
C THR A 2 -0.02 21.05 -6.60
N GLY A 3 0.43 19.90 -6.11
CA GLY A 3 1.87 19.68 -5.88
C GLY A 3 2.45 19.53 -4.46
N SER A 4 1.70 19.13 -3.42
CA SER A 4 2.28 18.95 -2.06
C SER A 4 2.25 17.55 -1.44
N ASP A 5 1.61 16.55 -2.04
CA ASP A 5 1.17 15.37 -1.26
C ASP A 5 2.08 14.13 -1.35
N ASN A 6 3.40 14.30 -1.31
CA ASN A 6 4.30 13.15 -1.24
C ASN A 6 5.40 13.31 -0.18
N VAL A 7 5.02 13.82 0.99
CA VAL A 7 5.83 13.63 2.19
C VAL A 7 5.64 12.18 2.62
N ASP A 8 6.72 11.41 2.72
CA ASP A 8 6.72 10.05 3.25
C ASP A 8 5.90 10.00 4.56
N VAL A 9 4.84 9.17 4.58
CA VAL A 9 3.94 9.01 5.72
C VAL A 9 4.69 8.67 7.01
N VAL A 10 5.85 8.01 6.90
CA VAL A 10 6.73 7.72 8.03
C VAL A 10 7.34 8.99 8.58
N GLU A 11 7.86 9.87 7.73
CA GLU A 11 8.39 11.18 8.17
C GLU A 11 7.32 12.03 8.82
N GLN A 12 6.09 12.01 8.29
CA GLN A 12 4.97 12.69 8.92
C GLN A 12 4.70 12.17 10.34
N ALA A 13 4.71 10.84 10.52
CA ALA A 13 4.48 10.22 11.82
C ALA A 13 5.62 10.49 12.82
N VAL A 14 6.87 10.46 12.35
CA VAL A 14 8.06 10.80 13.16
C VAL A 14 8.03 12.27 13.59
N ASN A 15 7.74 13.19 12.67
CA ASN A 15 7.63 14.61 12.97
C ASN A 15 6.47 14.88 13.94
N LEU A 16 5.32 14.23 13.74
CA LEU A 16 4.19 14.30 14.66
C LEU A 16 4.61 13.82 16.06
N PHE A 17 5.29 12.68 16.16
CA PHE A 17 5.78 12.13 17.44
C PHE A 17 6.64 13.15 18.20
N TYR A 18 7.69 13.69 17.57
CA TYR A 18 8.57 14.65 18.24
C TYR A 18 7.88 15.97 18.58
N SER A 19 6.96 16.44 17.73
CA SER A 19 6.21 17.67 17.99
C SER A 19 5.23 17.54 19.17
N SER A 20 4.60 16.37 19.32
CA SER A 20 3.62 16.08 20.37
C SER A 20 4.26 15.69 21.70
N PHE A 21 5.38 14.97 21.65
CA PHE A 21 6.08 14.48 22.85
C PHE A 21 7.46 15.14 23.00
N LYS A 22 7.48 16.45 23.27
CA LYS A 22 8.71 17.26 23.36
C LYS A 22 9.77 16.73 24.34
N GLN A 23 9.36 15.95 25.34
CA GLN A 23 10.29 15.27 26.25
C GLN A 23 11.23 14.28 25.53
N TYR A 24 10.87 13.82 24.33
CA TYR A 24 11.70 12.95 23.49
C TYR A 24 12.43 13.70 22.38
N ALA A 25 12.50 15.04 22.40
CA ALA A 25 13.13 15.81 21.32
C ALA A 25 14.60 15.43 21.05
N ASN A 26 15.32 14.92 22.06
CA ASN A 26 16.70 14.45 21.95
C ASN A 26 16.83 12.93 21.75
N LEU A 27 15.72 12.21 21.66
CA LEU A 27 15.73 10.76 21.46
C LEU A 27 16.14 10.47 20.00
N PRO A 28 17.19 9.67 19.76
CA PRO A 28 17.61 9.33 18.41
C PRO A 28 16.52 8.54 17.68
N ARG A 29 16.42 8.73 16.37
CA ARG A 29 15.37 8.12 15.54
C ARG A 29 15.40 6.59 15.60
N GLU A 30 16.58 6.02 15.76
CA GLU A 30 16.84 4.57 15.83
C GLU A 30 16.27 3.95 17.12
N ALA A 31 15.89 4.76 18.10
CA ALA A 31 15.19 4.33 19.31
C ALA A 31 13.67 4.27 19.14
N LEU A 32 13.12 4.82 18.04
CA LEU A 32 11.69 4.71 17.74
C LEU A 32 11.38 3.33 17.15
N THR A 33 10.26 2.76 17.56
CA THR A 33 9.64 1.63 16.85
C THR A 33 8.64 2.19 15.84
N ILE A 34 8.70 1.70 14.61
CA ILE A 34 7.84 2.11 13.51
C ILE A 34 7.16 0.87 12.97
N ALA A 35 5.84 0.81 13.04
CA ALA A 35 5.03 -0.23 12.42
C ALA A 35 4.08 0.38 11.41
N ALA A 36 3.75 -0.39 10.38
CA ALA A 36 2.76 -0.03 9.39
C ALA A 36 1.82 -1.21 9.12
N ALA A 37 0.55 -0.92 8.88
CA ALA A 37 -0.40 -1.91 8.36
C ALA A 37 -1.26 -1.28 7.26
N PRO A 38 -1.57 -2.04 6.20
CA PRO A 38 -2.29 -1.53 5.04
C PRO A 38 -3.79 -1.44 5.30
N GLY A 39 -4.45 -0.51 4.60
CA GLY A 39 -5.86 -0.64 4.29
C GLY A 39 -6.09 -1.74 3.25
N ARG A 40 -7.34 -1.96 2.86
CA ARG A 40 -7.67 -3.05 1.94
C ARG A 40 -8.81 -2.70 1.00
N VAL A 41 -8.84 -3.40 -0.12
CA VAL A 41 -10.02 -3.46 -0.98
C VAL A 41 -10.45 -4.92 -1.14
N ASN A 42 -11.76 -5.17 -1.16
CA ASN A 42 -12.27 -6.52 -1.40
C ASN A 42 -12.63 -6.67 -2.87
N LEU A 43 -12.05 -7.65 -3.57
CA LEU A 43 -12.35 -7.88 -4.98
C LEU A 43 -13.77 -8.43 -5.13
N ILE A 44 -14.18 -9.39 -4.28
CA ILE A 44 -15.50 -10.03 -4.29
C ILE A 44 -15.74 -10.77 -2.96
N GLY A 45 -17.01 -11.03 -2.60
CA GLY A 45 -17.37 -11.76 -1.38
C GLY A 45 -18.01 -10.93 -0.27
N GLU A 46 -18.48 -9.72 -0.58
CA GLU A 46 -19.00 -8.79 0.42
C GLU A 46 -20.15 -9.39 1.23
N HIS A 47 -20.17 -9.07 2.53
CA HIS A 47 -21.22 -9.49 3.47
C HIS A 47 -21.36 -11.01 3.64
N THR A 48 -20.37 -11.79 3.20
CA THR A 48 -20.30 -13.23 3.45
C THR A 48 -19.41 -13.57 4.67
N ASP A 49 -18.55 -12.66 5.11
CA ASP A 49 -17.54 -12.89 6.15
C ASP A 49 -18.14 -13.21 7.53
N TYR A 50 -19.18 -12.50 7.94
CA TYR A 50 -19.95 -12.83 9.15
C TYR A 50 -21.01 -13.93 8.94
N ASN A 51 -21.06 -14.51 7.74
CA ASN A 51 -21.88 -15.67 7.40
C ASN A 51 -21.03 -16.93 7.19
N ASP A 52 -19.78 -16.96 7.68
CA ASP A 52 -18.83 -18.07 7.50
C ASP A 52 -18.49 -18.36 6.02
N GLY A 53 -18.71 -17.35 5.17
CA GLY A 53 -18.54 -17.36 3.72
C GLY A 53 -17.11 -17.27 3.21
N PHE A 54 -16.98 -16.92 1.93
CA PHE A 54 -15.69 -16.64 1.30
C PHE A 54 -15.54 -15.19 0.88
N VAL A 55 -14.36 -14.63 1.16
CA VAL A 55 -13.97 -13.28 0.72
C VAL A 55 -12.65 -13.32 -0.04
N CYS A 56 -12.44 -12.37 -0.95
CA CYS A 56 -11.19 -12.24 -1.71
C CYS A 56 -10.61 -10.82 -1.67
N PRO A 57 -10.06 -10.37 -0.51
CA PRO A 57 -9.44 -9.06 -0.41
C PRO A 57 -7.99 -9.01 -0.87
N LEU A 58 -7.51 -7.80 -1.13
CA LEU A 58 -6.10 -7.48 -1.33
C LEU A 58 -5.69 -6.29 -0.46
N ALA A 59 -4.43 -6.28 -0.03
CA ALA A 59 -3.85 -5.20 0.76
C ALA A 59 -3.46 -4.04 -0.15
N LEU A 60 -3.82 -2.81 0.24
CA LEU A 60 -3.47 -1.59 -0.48
C LEU A 60 -2.05 -1.15 -0.11
N ASP A 61 -1.45 -0.34 -0.98
CA ASP A 61 -0.24 0.43 -0.71
C ASP A 61 -0.47 1.68 0.17
N LYS A 62 -1.72 1.90 0.61
CA LYS A 62 -2.10 2.92 1.59
C LYS A 62 -2.09 2.31 2.99
N THR A 63 -1.41 2.94 3.94
CA THR A 63 -1.10 2.35 5.25
C THR A 63 -1.41 3.30 6.39
N THR A 64 -1.75 2.74 7.55
CA THR A 64 -1.63 3.41 8.85
C THR A 64 -0.26 3.11 9.44
N VAL A 65 0.47 4.15 9.82
CA VAL A 65 1.79 4.09 10.45
C VAL A 65 1.69 4.50 11.91
N VAL A 66 2.29 3.70 12.78
CA VAL A 66 2.42 3.95 14.23
C VAL A 66 3.89 4.10 14.57
N VAL A 67 4.26 5.23 15.17
CA VAL A 67 5.63 5.54 15.60
C VAL A 67 5.64 5.86 17.08
N GLY A 68 6.54 5.25 17.84
CA GLY A 68 6.62 5.57 19.26
C GLY A 68 7.63 4.76 20.06
N VAL A 69 7.47 4.86 21.38
CA VAL A 69 8.33 4.26 22.40
C VAL A 69 7.51 3.72 23.56
N ARG A 70 8.14 2.93 24.44
CA ARG A 70 7.54 2.54 25.72
C ARG A 70 7.34 3.79 26.57
N ALA A 71 6.26 3.81 27.33
CA ALA A 71 6.06 4.84 28.34
C ALA A 71 7.21 4.79 29.37
N PRO A 72 7.61 5.94 29.96
CA PRO A 72 8.63 5.99 31.02
C PRO A 72 8.24 5.08 32.19
N ALA A 73 9.23 4.56 32.93
CA ALA A 73 9.01 3.58 34.00
C ALA A 73 8.02 4.07 35.07
N GLU A 74 8.10 5.36 35.41
CA GLU A 74 7.21 6.05 36.36
C GLU A 74 5.75 6.17 35.89
N SER A 75 5.49 5.95 34.59
CA SER A 75 4.15 6.02 33.98
C SER A 75 3.90 4.84 33.03
N ALA A 76 4.55 3.70 33.27
CA ALA A 76 4.49 2.53 32.39
C ALA A 76 3.07 1.96 32.23
N SER A 77 2.17 2.25 33.17
CA SER A 77 0.75 1.88 33.12
C SER A 77 -0.11 2.81 32.26
N ILE A 78 0.42 3.90 31.72
CA ILE A 78 -0.36 4.88 30.97
C ILE A 78 0.14 4.97 29.54
N SER A 79 -0.77 4.80 28.59
CA SER A 79 -0.52 5.06 27.17
C SER A 79 -0.96 6.47 26.80
N LYS A 80 -0.16 7.16 25.97
CA LYS A 80 -0.51 8.45 25.36
C LYS A 80 -0.35 8.37 23.84
N LEU A 81 -1.44 8.59 23.12
CA LEU A 81 -1.47 8.51 21.67
C LEU A 81 -1.90 9.85 21.06
N THR A 82 -1.30 10.20 19.94
CA THR A 82 -1.72 11.33 19.11
C THR A 82 -1.93 10.87 17.67
N SER A 83 -2.79 11.57 16.92
CA SER A 83 -3.07 11.25 15.52
C SER A 83 -3.10 12.50 14.67
N ALA A 84 -2.49 12.46 13.49
CA ALA A 84 -2.55 13.57 12.52
C ALA A 84 -3.99 13.90 12.09
N SER A 85 -4.89 12.92 12.20
CA SER A 85 -6.31 13.08 11.85
C SER A 85 -7.13 13.78 12.93
N PHE A 86 -6.60 13.86 14.15
CA PHE A 86 -7.23 14.50 15.31
C PHE A 86 -6.24 15.47 15.97
N PRO A 87 -5.82 16.55 15.26
CA PRO A 87 -4.79 17.45 15.73
C PRO A 87 -5.17 18.10 17.06
N GLY A 88 -4.22 18.17 17.98
CA GLY A 88 -4.41 18.74 19.32
C GLY A 88 -5.08 17.81 20.34
N GLN A 89 -5.56 16.63 19.93
CA GLN A 89 -6.04 15.61 20.85
C GLN A 89 -4.91 14.66 21.25
N VAL A 90 -4.76 14.46 22.56
CA VAL A 90 -3.93 13.39 23.13
C VAL A 90 -4.86 12.43 23.83
N LEU A 91 -4.90 11.20 23.31
CA LEU A 91 -5.63 10.11 23.94
C LEU A 91 -4.75 9.54 25.06
N GLU A 92 -5.26 9.53 26.28
CA GLU A 92 -4.59 8.93 27.44
C GLU A 92 -5.45 7.80 28.01
N PHE A 93 -4.86 6.63 28.28
CA PHE A 93 -5.61 5.49 28.84
C PHE A 93 -4.71 4.51 29.63
N PRO A 94 -5.28 3.78 30.63
CA PRO A 94 -4.58 2.72 31.34
C PRO A 94 -4.21 1.55 30.41
N ALA A 95 -2.98 1.06 30.53
CA ALA A 95 -2.41 0.00 29.71
C ALA A 95 -1.99 -1.23 30.54
N ASP A 96 -2.54 -1.35 31.75
CA ASP A 96 -2.27 -2.41 32.73
C ASP A 96 -3.55 -3.08 33.24
N ASN A 97 -4.72 -2.42 33.10
CA ASN A 97 -6.00 -2.94 33.53
C ASN A 97 -7.10 -2.70 32.49
N THR A 98 -7.66 -3.79 31.98
CA THR A 98 -8.71 -3.78 30.95
C THR A 98 -10.06 -3.30 31.44
N GLU A 99 -10.34 -3.36 32.75
CA GLU A 99 -11.63 -2.97 33.35
C GLU A 99 -11.79 -1.45 33.47
N GLN A 100 -10.68 -0.70 33.42
CA GLN A 100 -10.67 0.76 33.56
C GLN A 100 -10.74 1.50 32.21
N LEU A 101 -10.89 0.75 31.11
CA LEU A 101 -10.95 1.33 29.77
C LEU A 101 -12.34 1.90 29.49
N ASP A 102 -12.44 3.23 29.56
CA ASP A 102 -13.63 3.95 29.12
C ASP A 102 -13.83 3.79 27.60
N LYS A 103 -14.98 3.24 27.23
CA LYS A 103 -15.39 3.00 25.83
C LYS A 103 -16.17 4.18 25.24
N THR A 104 -16.45 5.23 26.01
CA THR A 104 -17.40 6.28 25.61
C THR A 104 -16.79 7.41 24.79
N GLN A 105 -15.52 7.77 24.97
CA GLN A 105 -14.79 8.78 24.16
C GLN A 105 -13.24 8.67 24.28
N PRO A 106 -12.46 9.25 23.33
CA PRO A 106 -12.83 9.53 21.93
C PRO A 106 -13.02 8.22 21.14
N SER A 107 -13.91 8.23 20.15
CA SER A 107 -14.30 7.01 19.40
C SER A 107 -13.11 6.27 18.77
N TRP A 108 -12.17 6.99 18.15
CA TRP A 108 -10.98 6.37 17.54
C TRP A 108 -10.07 5.72 18.57
N GLY A 109 -10.10 6.18 19.83
CA GLY A 109 -9.27 5.65 20.89
C GLY A 109 -9.68 4.24 21.33
N ASN A 110 -10.90 3.81 21.01
CA ASN A 110 -11.36 2.47 21.35
C ASN A 110 -10.60 1.37 20.60
N TYR A 111 -10.11 1.65 19.40
CA TYR A 111 -9.28 0.72 18.62
C TYR A 111 -7.97 0.33 19.35
N PRO A 112 -7.04 1.26 19.65
CA PRO A 112 -5.82 0.92 20.38
C PRO A 112 -6.07 0.46 21.82
N LYS A 113 -7.12 0.97 22.50
CA LYS A 113 -7.53 0.47 23.83
C LYS A 113 -7.91 -1.02 23.77
N GLY A 114 -8.76 -1.39 22.81
CA GLY A 114 -9.19 -2.76 22.62
C GLY A 114 -8.04 -3.69 22.27
N VAL A 115 -7.16 -3.28 21.35
CA VAL A 115 -5.96 -4.06 21.01
C VAL A 115 -5.08 -4.26 22.25
N THR A 116 -4.84 -3.22 23.04
CA THR A 116 -4.08 -3.33 24.29
C THR A 116 -4.72 -4.36 25.23
N ALA A 117 -6.04 -4.30 25.39
CA ALA A 117 -6.77 -5.18 26.28
C ALA A 117 -6.74 -6.65 25.83
N GLU A 118 -6.98 -6.91 24.55
CA GLU A 118 -6.96 -8.27 24.01
C GLU A 118 -5.57 -8.89 24.08
N TYR A 119 -4.49 -8.11 23.91
CA TYR A 119 -3.13 -8.59 24.13
C TYR A 119 -2.82 -8.88 25.61
N LEU A 120 -3.26 -8.02 26.54
CA LEU A 120 -3.10 -8.29 27.97
C LEU A 120 -3.79 -9.60 28.39
N LYS A 121 -5.04 -9.80 27.93
CA LYS A 121 -5.83 -11.02 28.19
C LYS A 121 -5.18 -12.25 27.57
N HIS A 122 -4.87 -12.21 26.27
CA HIS A 122 -4.33 -13.34 25.52
C HIS A 122 -3.00 -13.83 26.09
N LEU A 123 -2.12 -12.90 26.48
CA LEU A 123 -0.81 -13.22 27.03
C LEU A 123 -0.83 -13.51 28.54
N ASN A 124 -1.98 -13.35 29.21
CA ASN A 124 -2.08 -13.33 30.67
C ASN A 124 -1.00 -12.44 31.32
N ARG A 125 -0.76 -11.27 30.70
CA ARG A 125 0.38 -10.41 30.99
C ARG A 125 0.04 -9.46 32.14
N LYS A 126 0.84 -9.49 33.21
CA LYS A 126 0.72 -8.55 34.34
C LYS A 126 1.48 -7.24 34.14
N GLU A 127 2.52 -7.27 33.31
CA GLU A 127 3.31 -6.09 33.00
C GLU A 127 2.54 -5.16 32.06
N PRO A 128 2.50 -3.85 32.33
CA PRO A 128 1.82 -2.91 31.46
C PRO A 128 2.35 -2.88 30.01
N LEU A 129 1.47 -2.46 29.11
CA LEU A 129 1.77 -2.17 27.70
C LEU A 129 1.71 -0.65 27.41
N GLY A 130 2.12 0.19 28.37
CA GLY A 130 2.09 1.65 28.23
C GLY A 130 3.05 2.15 27.15
N VAL A 131 2.56 3.02 26.27
CA VAL A 131 3.32 3.57 25.14
C VAL A 131 3.06 5.04 24.95
N HIS A 132 4.05 5.78 24.44
CA HIS A 132 3.82 7.08 23.82
C HIS A 132 3.99 6.91 22.32
N ALA A 133 2.96 7.23 21.53
CA ALA A 133 3.01 7.04 20.08
C ALA A 133 2.20 8.05 19.27
N ALA A 134 2.63 8.27 18.04
CA ALA A 134 1.96 9.07 17.03
C ALA A 134 1.50 8.21 15.87
N ILE A 135 0.33 8.54 15.33
CA ILE A 135 -0.35 7.77 14.30
C ILE A 135 -0.63 8.68 13.10
N VAL A 136 -0.28 8.21 11.91
CA VAL A 136 -0.61 8.87 10.63
C VAL A 136 -1.11 7.81 9.67
N SER A 137 -2.16 8.11 8.90
CA SER A 137 -2.72 7.17 7.92
C SER A 137 -2.89 7.83 6.56
N THR A 138 -2.53 7.09 5.51
CA THR A 138 -2.88 7.42 4.12
C THR A 138 -4.12 6.69 3.63
N VAL A 139 -4.73 5.84 4.47
CA VAL A 139 -6.00 5.15 4.16
C VAL A 139 -7.14 6.17 4.27
N PRO A 140 -7.93 6.42 3.20
CA PRO A 140 -8.99 7.42 3.25
C PRO A 140 -10.08 7.06 4.27
N PHE A 141 -10.39 7.96 5.20
CA PHE A 141 -11.39 7.71 6.24
C PHE A 141 -12.81 7.61 5.69
N GLY A 142 -13.56 6.62 6.20
CA GLY A 142 -14.97 6.41 5.83
C GLY A 142 -15.16 6.02 4.37
N SER A 143 -14.11 5.56 3.69
CA SER A 143 -14.14 5.15 2.29
C SER A 143 -14.50 3.68 2.10
N GLY A 144 -14.71 2.94 3.20
CA GLY A 144 -14.88 1.50 3.16
C GLY A 144 -13.58 0.72 2.91
N LEU A 145 -12.38 1.35 3.02
CA LEU A 145 -11.06 0.73 2.80
C LEU A 145 -10.33 0.26 4.07
N SER A 146 -11.06 0.02 5.16
CA SER A 146 -10.56 -0.51 6.45
C SER A 146 -9.51 0.30 7.17
N SER A 147 -9.75 1.60 7.35
CA SER A 147 -8.89 2.43 8.21
C SER A 147 -8.86 1.95 9.67
N SER A 148 -9.93 1.30 10.19
CA SER A 148 -9.98 0.73 11.54
C SER A 148 -9.04 -0.47 11.68
N ALA A 149 -9.19 -1.49 10.84
CA ALA A 149 -8.31 -2.66 10.87
C ALA A 149 -6.84 -2.31 10.58
N ALA A 150 -6.57 -1.33 9.70
CA ALA A 150 -5.20 -0.82 9.50
C ALA A 150 -4.63 -0.18 10.79
N LEU A 151 -5.45 0.54 11.57
CA LEU A 151 -5.04 1.08 12.86
C LEU A 151 -4.82 -0.03 13.90
N GLU A 152 -5.77 -0.96 14.04
CA GLU A 152 -5.69 -2.06 15.00
C GLU A 152 -4.46 -2.93 14.77
N VAL A 153 -4.30 -3.44 13.54
CA VAL A 153 -3.21 -4.34 13.18
C VAL A 153 -1.86 -3.60 13.18
N GLY A 154 -1.84 -2.33 12.78
CA GLY A 154 -0.65 -1.48 12.85
C GLY A 154 -0.20 -1.27 14.30
N PHE A 155 -1.14 -0.98 15.19
CA PHE A 155 -0.88 -0.82 16.62
C PHE A 155 -0.48 -2.14 17.30
N ALA A 156 -1.14 -3.25 16.96
CA ALA A 156 -0.77 -4.58 17.42
C ALA A 156 0.67 -4.95 17.02
N THR A 157 1.04 -4.70 15.77
CA THR A 157 2.41 -4.93 15.26
C THR A 157 3.43 -4.02 15.95
N PHE A 158 3.06 -2.78 16.25
CA PHE A 158 3.87 -1.86 17.05
C PHE A 158 4.10 -2.40 18.47
N LEU A 159 3.04 -2.86 19.17
CA LEU A 159 3.16 -3.45 20.50
C LEU A 159 4.02 -4.71 20.49
N GLU A 160 3.80 -5.61 19.54
CA GLU A 160 4.59 -6.83 19.41
C GLU A 160 6.08 -6.55 19.27
N SER A 161 6.42 -5.61 18.38
CA SER A 161 7.81 -5.22 18.17
C SER A 161 8.40 -4.50 19.39
N LEU A 162 7.66 -3.58 19.98
CA LEU A 162 8.16 -2.73 21.06
C LEU A 162 8.33 -3.50 22.36
N PHE A 163 7.46 -4.48 22.64
CA PHE A 163 7.49 -5.32 23.85
C PHE A 163 8.13 -6.70 23.61
N GLU A 164 8.66 -6.95 22.41
CA GLU A 164 9.26 -8.23 22.01
C GLU A 164 8.33 -9.43 22.23
N ILE A 165 7.03 -9.24 21.98
CA ILE A 165 6.02 -10.29 22.13
C ILE A 165 6.20 -11.29 21.00
N LYS A 166 6.41 -12.57 21.37
CA LYS A 166 6.60 -13.69 20.44
C LYS A 166 5.46 -14.69 20.58
N GLY A 167 5.28 -15.53 19.56
CA GLY A 167 4.29 -16.61 19.58
C GLY A 167 2.88 -16.22 19.13
N VAL A 168 2.67 -14.97 18.70
CA VAL A 168 1.43 -14.51 18.06
C VAL A 168 1.60 -14.64 16.54
N SER A 169 0.84 -15.52 15.91
CA SER A 169 0.83 -15.65 14.44
C SER A 169 0.08 -14.48 13.80
N ALA A 170 0.28 -14.25 12.49
CA ALA A 170 -0.47 -13.22 11.76
C ALA A 170 -2.00 -13.43 11.83
N ILE A 171 -2.44 -14.69 11.82
CA ILE A 171 -3.85 -15.06 12.01
C ILE A 171 -4.31 -14.72 13.44
N GLN A 172 -3.53 -15.08 14.46
CA GLN A 172 -3.88 -14.77 15.85
C GLN A 172 -3.95 -13.26 16.09
N LYS A 173 -3.03 -12.49 15.53
CA LYS A 173 -3.07 -11.01 15.54
C LYS A 173 -4.38 -10.48 14.94
N ALA A 174 -4.77 -10.99 13.78
CA ALA A 174 -6.00 -10.57 13.13
C ALA A 174 -7.25 -10.85 14.00
N LEU A 175 -7.29 -12.03 14.63
CA LEU A 175 -8.39 -12.40 15.56
C LEU A 175 -8.42 -11.53 16.82
N LEU A 176 -7.27 -11.16 17.39
CA LEU A 176 -7.21 -10.25 18.53
C LEU A 176 -7.68 -8.84 18.15
N CYS A 177 -7.34 -8.37 16.96
CA CYS A 177 -7.81 -7.09 16.43
C CYS A 177 -9.32 -7.09 16.18
N GLN A 178 -9.85 -8.18 15.62
CA GLN A 178 -11.29 -8.34 15.44
C GLN A 178 -12.03 -8.33 16.79
N ALA A 179 -11.53 -9.06 17.79
CA ALA A 179 -12.09 -9.05 19.14
C ALA A 179 -12.06 -7.65 19.76
N ALA A 180 -11.00 -6.87 19.52
CA ALA A 180 -10.93 -5.47 19.92
C ALA A 180 -12.04 -4.62 19.26
N GLU A 181 -12.28 -4.79 17.96
CA GLU A 181 -13.34 -4.05 17.24
C GLU A 181 -14.74 -4.42 17.76
N HIS A 182 -14.97 -5.70 18.06
CA HIS A 182 -16.23 -6.19 18.65
C HIS A 182 -16.46 -5.62 20.04
N GLU A 183 -15.52 -5.85 20.95
CA GLU A 183 -15.68 -5.60 22.39
C GLU A 183 -15.57 -4.12 22.75
N TYR A 184 -14.72 -3.36 22.06
CA TYR A 184 -14.43 -1.97 22.41
C TYR A 184 -15.10 -0.96 21.47
N CYS A 185 -15.35 -1.34 20.22
CA CYS A 185 -16.01 -0.46 19.25
C CYS A 185 -17.48 -0.83 18.99
N ASN A 186 -17.97 -1.97 19.49
CA ASN A 186 -19.35 -2.46 19.31
C ASN A 186 -19.77 -2.61 17.84
N VAL A 187 -18.81 -3.00 16.99
CA VAL A 187 -19.02 -3.25 15.56
C VAL A 187 -18.92 -4.76 15.33
N PRO A 188 -20.02 -5.45 14.96
CA PRO A 188 -20.00 -6.90 14.74
C PRO A 188 -19.44 -7.27 13.36
N CYS A 189 -18.21 -6.83 13.06
CA CYS A 189 -17.56 -7.08 11.77
C CYS A 189 -17.18 -8.57 11.59
N GLY A 190 -17.06 -9.06 10.35
CA GLY A 190 -16.42 -10.35 10.11
C GLY A 190 -14.90 -10.27 10.24
N ILE A 191 -14.18 -11.28 9.74
CA ILE A 191 -12.72 -11.41 9.93
C ILE A 191 -11.91 -10.71 8.82
N MET A 192 -12.55 -10.36 7.71
CA MET A 192 -11.88 -10.05 6.44
C MET A 192 -10.81 -8.95 6.58
N ASP A 193 -11.19 -7.83 7.18
CA ASP A 193 -10.40 -6.60 7.20
C ASP A 193 -9.08 -6.78 7.97
N GLN A 194 -9.17 -7.36 9.17
CA GLN A 194 -8.01 -7.67 10.00
C GLN A 194 -7.13 -8.75 9.36
N PHE A 195 -7.73 -9.75 8.71
CA PHE A 195 -6.98 -10.83 8.08
C PHE A 195 -6.13 -10.32 6.92
N ILE A 196 -6.68 -9.53 6.00
CA ILE A 196 -5.87 -9.00 4.89
C ILE A 196 -4.84 -7.97 5.35
N SER A 197 -5.18 -7.15 6.35
CA SER A 197 -4.25 -6.18 6.92
C SER A 197 -3.06 -6.88 7.61
N SER A 198 -3.29 -8.02 8.26
CA SER A 198 -2.25 -8.78 8.96
C SER A 198 -1.49 -9.77 8.06
N CYS A 199 -2.21 -10.51 7.22
CA CYS A 199 -1.68 -11.65 6.45
C CYS A 199 -1.44 -11.31 4.98
N GLY A 200 -1.69 -10.07 4.56
CA GLY A 200 -1.48 -9.61 3.19
C GLY A 200 -0.08 -9.95 2.68
N LYS A 201 0.01 -10.23 1.38
CA LYS A 201 1.26 -10.54 0.71
C LYS A 201 1.32 -9.77 -0.59
N LYS A 202 2.46 -9.14 -0.83
CA LYS A 202 2.71 -8.42 -2.08
C LYS A 202 2.36 -9.28 -3.31
N ASP A 203 1.71 -8.63 -4.27
CA ASP A 203 1.25 -9.21 -5.54
C ASP A 203 0.28 -10.42 -5.39
N CYS A 204 -0.41 -10.52 -4.24
CA CYS A 204 -1.43 -11.54 -3.99
C CYS A 204 -2.71 -10.95 -3.37
N ALA A 205 -3.86 -11.28 -3.94
CA ALA A 205 -5.11 -11.28 -3.17
C ALA A 205 -5.11 -12.49 -2.21
N LEU A 206 -6.01 -12.52 -1.24
CA LEU A 206 -6.21 -13.66 -0.35
C LEU A 206 -7.63 -14.17 -0.49
N LEU A 207 -7.81 -15.42 -0.92
CA LEU A 207 -9.07 -16.12 -0.70
C LEU A 207 -9.12 -16.53 0.77
N ILE A 208 -10.03 -15.96 1.54
CA ILE A 208 -10.21 -16.28 2.96
C ILE A 208 -11.50 -17.08 3.10
N ASP A 209 -11.37 -18.29 3.63
CA ASP A 209 -12.50 -19.06 4.16
C ASP A 209 -12.76 -18.58 5.59
N CYS A 210 -13.91 -17.91 5.79
CA CYS A 210 -14.20 -17.25 7.06
C CYS A 210 -14.52 -18.23 8.19
N ARG A 211 -14.96 -19.44 7.84
CA ARG A 211 -15.24 -20.52 8.79
C ARG A 211 -13.95 -21.16 9.31
N THR A 212 -13.09 -21.58 8.38
CA THR A 212 -11.84 -22.26 8.73
C THR A 212 -10.74 -21.28 9.15
N LYS A 213 -10.92 -19.99 8.85
CA LYS A 213 -9.96 -18.90 9.10
C LYS A 213 -8.64 -19.13 8.37
N GLU A 214 -8.72 -19.66 7.15
CA GLU A 214 -7.56 -19.97 6.32
C GLU A 214 -7.39 -18.92 5.20
N PRO A 215 -6.33 -18.09 5.24
CA PRO A 215 -5.99 -17.19 4.14
C PRO A 215 -5.14 -17.93 3.08
N THR A 216 -5.71 -18.13 1.89
CA THR A 216 -5.05 -18.76 0.75
C THR A 216 -4.61 -17.70 -0.28
N PRO A 217 -3.31 -17.56 -0.58
CA PRO A 217 -2.85 -16.62 -1.59
C PRO A 217 -3.41 -16.90 -2.99
N VAL A 218 -3.85 -15.84 -3.66
CA VAL A 218 -4.27 -15.79 -5.07
C VAL A 218 -3.32 -14.86 -5.79
N ALA A 219 -2.35 -15.42 -6.52
CA ALA A 219 -1.33 -14.65 -7.20
C ALA A 219 -1.95 -13.72 -8.25
N PHE A 220 -1.54 -12.45 -8.21
CA PHE A 220 -2.01 -11.39 -9.11
C PHE A 220 -0.77 -10.67 -9.66
N GLN A 221 -0.10 -11.35 -10.60
CA GLN A 221 1.22 -10.97 -11.14
C GLN A 221 1.18 -10.69 -12.64
N ASP A 222 0.03 -10.29 -13.17
CA ASP A 222 -0.11 -9.90 -14.56
C ASP A 222 0.17 -8.40 -14.71
N PRO A 223 1.26 -7.98 -15.40
CA PRO A 223 1.61 -6.58 -15.51
C PRO A 223 0.63 -5.78 -16.37
N ASP A 224 -0.19 -6.45 -17.19
CA ASP A 224 -1.16 -5.83 -18.09
C ASP A 224 -2.52 -5.65 -17.42
N VAL A 225 -2.70 -6.09 -16.17
CA VAL A 225 -3.96 -6.00 -15.43
C VAL A 225 -3.73 -5.35 -14.07
N VAL A 226 -4.52 -4.31 -13.78
CA VAL A 226 -4.43 -3.56 -12.53
C VAL A 226 -5.77 -3.33 -11.89
N ILE A 227 -5.70 -2.85 -10.65
CA ILE A 227 -6.85 -2.49 -9.84
C ILE A 227 -6.91 -0.96 -9.74
N VAL A 228 -8.06 -0.42 -10.14
CA VAL A 228 -8.41 0.99 -9.89
C VAL A 228 -9.45 1.02 -8.79
N VAL A 229 -9.22 1.85 -7.78
CA VAL A 229 -10.19 2.13 -6.73
C VAL A 229 -10.68 3.56 -6.92
N CYS A 230 -11.99 3.76 -6.90
CA CYS A 230 -12.60 5.08 -6.97
C CYS A 230 -13.44 5.33 -5.73
N ASN A 231 -13.02 6.28 -4.91
CA ASN A 231 -13.78 6.73 -3.76
C ASN A 231 -14.85 7.71 -4.22
N SER A 232 -16.12 7.39 -3.99
CA SER A 232 -17.25 8.28 -4.30
C SER A 232 -17.17 9.61 -3.54
N ASN A 233 -16.43 9.63 -2.43
CA ASN A 233 -16.39 10.66 -1.39
C ASN A 233 -17.74 10.94 -0.72
N VAL A 234 -18.78 10.17 -1.06
CA VAL A 234 -20.07 10.21 -0.37
C VAL A 234 -19.95 9.35 0.87
N LYS A 235 -20.31 9.98 2.01
CA LYS A 235 -20.37 9.35 3.31
C LYS A 235 -21.82 9.41 3.76
N HIS A 236 -22.48 8.27 3.85
CA HIS A 236 -23.69 8.20 4.67
C HIS A 236 -23.25 8.02 6.12
N GLU A 237 -23.88 8.74 7.05
CA GLU A 237 -23.63 8.60 8.49
C GLU A 237 -24.06 7.20 8.94
N LEU A 238 -23.13 6.25 8.85
CA LEU A 238 -23.31 4.91 9.36
C LEU A 238 -23.19 4.97 10.89
N ASN A 239 -24.32 5.05 11.58
CA ASN A 239 -24.39 4.76 13.02
C ASN A 239 -24.21 3.26 13.33
N GLY A 240 -23.68 2.47 12.38
CA GLY A 240 -23.54 1.01 12.45
C GLY A 240 -24.87 0.24 12.43
N GLY A 241 -26.02 0.92 12.37
CA GLY A 241 -27.35 0.32 12.45
C GLY A 241 -27.70 -0.55 11.23
N GLU A 242 -27.47 -0.05 10.02
CA GLU A 242 -27.81 -0.76 8.78
C GLU A 242 -27.00 -2.05 8.62
N TYR A 243 -25.70 -2.00 8.94
CA TYR A 243 -24.86 -3.18 8.96
C TYR A 243 -25.36 -4.23 9.98
N LYS A 244 -25.69 -3.79 11.21
CA LYS A 244 -26.27 -4.66 12.24
C LYS A 244 -27.59 -5.28 11.78
N GLU A 245 -28.42 -4.51 11.08
CA GLU A 245 -29.68 -5.00 10.51
C GLU A 245 -29.44 -6.13 9.51
N ARG A 246 -28.44 -6.00 8.62
CA ARG A 246 -28.07 -7.06 7.66
C ARG A 246 -27.65 -8.35 8.37
N VAL A 247 -26.84 -8.25 9.43
CA VAL A 247 -26.45 -9.41 10.25
C VAL A 247 -27.69 -10.10 10.85
N MET A 248 -28.61 -9.32 11.43
CA MET A 248 -29.85 -9.87 12.02
C MET A 248 -30.76 -10.53 10.97
N GLN A 249 -30.86 -9.96 9.77
CA GLN A 249 -31.63 -10.53 8.65
C GLN A 249 -31.04 -11.88 8.22
N CYS A 250 -29.72 -11.99 8.11
CA CYS A 250 -29.06 -13.27 7.82
C CYS A 250 -29.32 -14.32 8.90
N GLN A 251 -29.23 -13.94 10.18
CA GLN A 251 -29.53 -14.83 11.31
C GLN A 251 -30.98 -15.30 11.32
N ALA A 252 -31.94 -14.43 10.96
CA ALA A 252 -33.33 -14.80 10.82
C ALA A 252 -33.53 -15.86 9.74
N ALA A 253 -32.86 -15.73 8.59
CA ALA A 253 -32.91 -16.72 7.52
C ALA A 253 -32.38 -18.10 7.97
N VAL A 254 -31.23 -18.12 8.65
CA VAL A 254 -30.67 -19.36 9.23
C VAL A 254 -31.64 -20.01 10.20
N LYS A 255 -32.27 -19.23 11.08
CA LYS A 255 -33.25 -19.75 12.05
C LYS A 255 -34.46 -20.39 11.37
N THR A 256 -34.92 -19.84 10.25
CA THR A 256 -36.01 -20.44 9.48
C THR A 256 -35.57 -21.75 8.83
N LEU A 257 -34.38 -21.80 8.21
CA LEU A 257 -33.81 -23.05 7.66
C LEU A 257 -33.70 -24.15 8.73
N GLN A 258 -33.22 -23.79 9.93
CA GLN A 258 -33.11 -24.71 11.06
C GLN A 258 -34.46 -25.30 11.48
N THR A 259 -35.51 -24.48 11.54
CA THR A 259 -36.86 -24.93 11.93
C THR A 259 -37.59 -25.69 10.83
N HIS A 260 -37.10 -25.65 9.59
CA HIS A 260 -37.72 -26.27 8.41
C HIS A 260 -36.83 -27.34 7.76
N GLY A 261 -36.22 -28.20 8.56
CA GLY A 261 -35.57 -29.43 8.08
C GLY A 261 -34.04 -29.40 8.00
N HIS A 262 -33.40 -28.28 8.35
CA HIS A 262 -31.94 -28.15 8.32
C HIS A 262 -31.34 -27.73 9.69
N PRO A 263 -31.62 -28.46 10.79
CA PRO A 263 -31.23 -28.05 12.16
C PRO A 263 -29.72 -27.94 12.39
N GLN A 264 -28.91 -28.57 11.52
CA GLN A 264 -27.45 -28.53 11.57
C GLN A 264 -26.84 -27.24 10.99
N MET A 265 -27.59 -26.47 10.20
CA MET A 265 -27.06 -25.24 9.58
C MET A 265 -26.79 -24.19 10.65
N THR A 266 -25.62 -23.57 10.60
CA THR A 266 -25.21 -22.54 11.58
C THR A 266 -25.14 -21.16 10.95
N HIS A 267 -24.84 -21.10 9.65
CA HIS A 267 -24.73 -19.87 8.87
C HIS A 267 -25.28 -20.10 7.47
N LEU A 268 -25.51 -19.00 6.73
CA LEU A 268 -25.98 -19.08 5.35
C LEU A 268 -25.00 -19.78 4.40
N ARG A 269 -23.71 -19.84 4.76
CA ARG A 269 -22.69 -20.66 4.09
C ARG A 269 -23.09 -22.12 3.88
N ASP A 270 -23.92 -22.67 4.79
CA ASP A 270 -24.35 -24.07 4.75
C ASP A 270 -25.48 -24.31 3.74
N ALA A 271 -26.18 -23.25 3.30
CA ALA A 271 -27.39 -23.35 2.51
C ALA A 271 -27.10 -23.35 1.01
N THR A 272 -27.91 -24.09 0.27
CA THR A 272 -28.02 -23.98 -1.20
C THR A 272 -29.23 -23.15 -1.59
N MET A 273 -29.25 -22.65 -2.84
CA MET A 273 -30.43 -21.93 -3.35
C MET A 273 -31.70 -22.78 -3.32
N SER A 274 -31.60 -24.09 -3.60
CA SER A 274 -32.77 -24.98 -3.55
C SER A 274 -33.35 -25.11 -2.14
N GLU A 275 -32.51 -25.14 -1.10
CA GLU A 275 -32.96 -25.20 0.29
C GLU A 275 -33.55 -23.86 0.74
N LEU A 276 -32.93 -22.75 0.33
CA LEU A 276 -33.45 -21.42 0.61
C LEU A 276 -34.81 -21.17 -0.07
N ASP A 277 -34.97 -21.58 -1.32
CA ASP A 277 -36.22 -21.45 -2.08
C ASP A 277 -37.34 -22.31 -1.46
N ALA A 278 -37.00 -23.50 -0.96
CA ALA A 278 -37.96 -24.40 -0.31
C ALA A 278 -38.56 -23.80 0.98
N VAL A 279 -37.85 -22.90 1.66
CA VAL A 279 -38.32 -22.23 2.87
C VAL A 279 -38.81 -20.80 2.64
N ARG A 280 -38.90 -20.34 1.39
CA ARG A 280 -39.24 -18.95 1.06
C ARG A 280 -40.59 -18.51 1.63
N GLU A 281 -41.62 -19.35 1.51
CA GLU A 281 -42.94 -19.06 2.10
C GLU A 281 -42.88 -18.99 3.63
N ALA A 282 -42.08 -19.87 4.25
CA ALA A 282 -41.92 -19.92 5.69
C ALA A 282 -41.10 -18.75 6.27
N LEU A 283 -40.21 -18.15 5.48
CA LEU A 283 -39.51 -16.91 5.86
C LEU A 283 -40.51 -15.78 6.11
N GLY A 284 -41.59 -15.71 5.33
CA GLY A 284 -42.65 -14.71 5.46
C GLY A 284 -42.22 -13.26 5.21
N ASP A 285 -40.94 -13.05 4.87
CA ASP A 285 -40.32 -11.75 4.63
C ASP A 285 -39.39 -11.84 3.40
N GLU A 286 -39.81 -11.18 2.32
CA GLU A 286 -39.07 -11.14 1.05
C GLU A 286 -37.72 -10.42 1.18
N VAL A 287 -37.59 -9.47 2.12
CA VAL A 287 -36.32 -8.78 2.38
C VAL A 287 -35.30 -9.77 2.95
N VAL A 288 -35.71 -10.57 3.94
CA VAL A 288 -34.84 -11.60 4.54
C VAL A 288 -34.44 -12.64 3.50
N TYR A 289 -35.36 -13.09 2.65
CA TYR A 289 -35.06 -14.01 1.55
C TYR A 289 -34.02 -13.42 0.59
N ARG A 290 -34.17 -12.15 0.19
CA ARG A 290 -33.18 -11.46 -0.67
C ARG A 290 -31.80 -11.35 -0.01
N ARG A 291 -31.72 -11.05 1.30
CA ARG A 291 -30.43 -11.04 2.02
C ARG A 291 -29.76 -12.41 2.00
N ALA A 292 -30.54 -13.47 2.23
CA ALA A 292 -30.02 -14.83 2.19
C ALA A 292 -29.57 -15.24 0.78
N ARG A 293 -30.36 -14.89 -0.25
CA ARG A 293 -30.02 -15.15 -1.65
C ARG A 293 -28.70 -14.48 -2.05
N HIS A 294 -28.49 -13.24 -1.64
CA HIS A 294 -27.21 -12.56 -1.87
C HIS A 294 -26.05 -13.40 -1.32
N VAL A 295 -26.08 -13.77 -0.03
CA VAL A 295 -24.98 -14.49 0.63
C VAL A 295 -24.71 -15.83 -0.03
N VAL A 296 -25.76 -16.65 -0.24
CA VAL A 296 -25.63 -17.99 -0.84
C VAL A 296 -25.04 -17.90 -2.26
N THR A 297 -25.48 -16.92 -3.06
CA THR A 297 -24.97 -16.75 -4.42
C THR A 297 -23.59 -16.08 -4.47
N GLU A 298 -23.28 -15.19 -3.52
CA GLU A 298 -22.00 -14.50 -3.43
C GLU A 298 -20.87 -15.45 -3.05
N ASP A 299 -21.10 -16.40 -2.15
CA ASP A 299 -20.11 -17.45 -1.85
C ASP A 299 -19.70 -18.23 -3.09
N GLY A 300 -20.69 -18.62 -3.90
CA GLY A 300 -20.45 -19.30 -5.18
C GLY A 300 -19.69 -18.41 -6.17
N ARG A 301 -20.06 -17.12 -6.27
CA ARG A 301 -19.38 -16.15 -7.12
C ARG A 301 -17.93 -15.90 -6.69
N THR A 302 -17.65 -15.82 -5.39
CA THR A 302 -16.29 -15.59 -4.88
C THR A 302 -15.35 -16.71 -5.28
N VAL A 303 -15.76 -17.96 -5.05
CA VAL A 303 -14.93 -19.12 -5.41
C VAL A 303 -14.72 -19.17 -6.93
N ALA A 304 -15.78 -18.97 -7.72
CA ALA A 304 -15.67 -18.96 -9.18
C ALA A 304 -14.75 -17.84 -9.71
N ALA A 305 -14.86 -16.62 -9.16
CA ALA A 305 -14.04 -15.49 -9.55
C ALA A 305 -12.56 -15.73 -9.22
N VAL A 306 -12.25 -16.35 -8.08
CA VAL A 306 -10.88 -16.72 -7.73
C VAL A 306 -10.31 -17.74 -8.71
N GLU A 307 -11.09 -18.75 -9.11
CA GLU A 307 -10.64 -19.72 -10.12
C GLU A 307 -10.36 -19.05 -11.48
N HIS A 308 -11.23 -18.13 -11.91
CA HIS A 308 -11.00 -17.35 -13.13
C HIS A 308 -9.74 -16.46 -13.02
N ILE A 309 -9.51 -15.80 -11.89
CA ILE A 309 -8.31 -15.00 -11.67
C ILE A 309 -7.05 -15.87 -11.73
N ARG A 310 -7.06 -17.06 -11.10
CA ARG A 310 -5.95 -18.03 -11.16
C ARG A 310 -5.67 -18.48 -12.59
N ALA A 311 -6.72 -18.67 -13.39
CA ALA A 311 -6.64 -19.04 -14.79
C ALA A 311 -6.36 -17.85 -15.73
N ARG A 312 -6.21 -16.63 -15.21
CA ARG A 312 -6.08 -15.36 -15.98
C ARG A 312 -7.25 -15.10 -16.94
N GLN A 313 -8.42 -15.62 -16.60
CA GLN A 313 -9.70 -15.41 -17.28
C GLN A 313 -10.37 -14.14 -16.73
N TYR A 314 -9.72 -13.00 -16.97
CA TYR A 314 -10.10 -11.74 -16.32
C TYR A 314 -11.46 -11.20 -16.77
N ALA A 315 -11.88 -11.48 -18.01
CA ALA A 315 -13.20 -11.10 -18.50
C ALA A 315 -14.31 -11.83 -17.74
N GLU A 316 -14.13 -13.13 -17.51
CA GLU A 316 -15.05 -13.98 -16.75
C GLU A 316 -15.07 -13.58 -15.27
N ALA A 317 -13.90 -13.35 -14.66
CA ALA A 317 -13.80 -12.83 -13.29
C ALA A 317 -14.49 -11.45 -13.16
N GLY A 318 -14.27 -10.57 -14.14
CA GLY A 318 -14.86 -9.24 -14.14
C GLY A 318 -16.37 -9.22 -14.34
N GLN A 319 -16.91 -10.16 -15.11
CA GLN A 319 -18.35 -10.38 -15.22
C GLN A 319 -18.96 -10.78 -13.86
N LEU A 320 -18.30 -11.65 -13.09
CA LEU A 320 -18.73 -12.00 -11.74
C LEU A 320 -18.66 -10.81 -10.77
N MET A 321 -17.70 -9.89 -10.94
CA MET A 321 -17.68 -8.64 -10.17
C MET A 321 -18.93 -7.80 -10.44
N PHE A 322 -19.33 -7.65 -11.70
CA PHE A 322 -20.56 -6.95 -12.05
C PHE A 322 -21.82 -7.62 -11.48
N GLU A 323 -21.89 -8.94 -11.51
CA GLU A 323 -22.99 -9.72 -10.92
C GLU A 323 -23.04 -9.58 -9.40
N SER A 324 -21.89 -9.59 -8.73
CA SER A 324 -21.78 -9.28 -7.30
C SER A 324 -22.31 -7.87 -7.01
N HIS A 325 -21.95 -6.86 -7.80
CA HIS A 325 -22.50 -5.51 -7.63
C HIS A 325 -24.03 -5.47 -7.78
N THR A 326 -24.57 -6.13 -8.80
CA THR A 326 -26.02 -6.24 -8.99
C THR A 326 -26.68 -6.92 -7.80
N SER A 327 -26.11 -7.98 -7.24
CA SER A 327 -26.63 -8.63 -6.04
C SER A 327 -26.55 -7.71 -4.81
N LEU A 328 -25.47 -6.95 -4.63
CA LEU A 328 -25.36 -5.98 -3.52
C LEU A 328 -26.36 -4.83 -3.63
N ARG A 329 -26.66 -4.38 -4.85
CA ARG A 329 -27.65 -3.35 -5.13
C ARG A 329 -29.07 -3.86 -4.94
N ASP A 330 -29.40 -4.98 -5.57
CA ASP A 330 -30.78 -5.46 -5.72
C ASP A 330 -31.21 -6.48 -4.67
N ASP A 331 -30.30 -7.30 -4.15
CA ASP A 331 -30.60 -8.32 -3.14
C ASP A 331 -30.20 -7.90 -1.74
N TYR A 332 -29.04 -7.26 -1.61
CA TYR A 332 -28.53 -6.83 -0.31
C TYR A 332 -28.88 -5.38 0.05
N GLU A 333 -29.21 -4.54 -0.94
CA GLU A 333 -29.54 -3.12 -0.77
C GLU A 333 -28.53 -2.38 0.10
N VAL A 334 -27.26 -2.49 -0.28
CA VAL A 334 -26.14 -1.77 0.36
C VAL A 334 -25.40 -0.85 -0.61
N SER A 335 -25.77 -0.84 -1.89
CA SER A 335 -25.26 0.16 -2.84
C SER A 335 -25.95 1.51 -2.68
N THR A 336 -25.47 2.52 -3.39
CA THR A 336 -26.11 3.84 -3.49
C THR A 336 -26.18 4.30 -4.94
N PRO A 337 -27.05 5.27 -5.28
CA PRO A 337 -27.14 5.78 -6.64
C PRO A 337 -25.80 6.28 -7.21
N GLU A 338 -24.91 6.79 -6.36
CA GLU A 338 -23.57 7.25 -6.71
C GLU A 338 -22.64 6.09 -7.03
N LEU A 339 -22.61 5.05 -6.19
CA LEU A 339 -21.83 3.84 -6.44
C LEU A 339 -22.31 3.15 -7.73
N ASP A 340 -23.62 3.01 -7.90
CA ASP A 340 -24.23 2.41 -9.09
C ASP A 340 -23.84 3.18 -10.37
N TYR A 341 -23.81 4.51 -10.30
CA TYR A 341 -23.38 5.34 -11.42
C TYR A 341 -21.89 5.16 -11.73
N LEU A 342 -21.02 5.10 -10.72
CA LEU A 342 -19.59 4.88 -10.94
C LEU A 342 -19.33 3.49 -11.55
N VAL A 343 -20.02 2.45 -11.08
CA VAL A 343 -19.88 1.09 -11.65
C VAL A 343 -20.38 1.05 -13.09
N GLU A 344 -21.52 1.68 -13.40
CA GLU A 344 -22.03 1.70 -14.78
C GLU A 344 -21.14 2.53 -15.72
N THR A 345 -20.57 3.63 -15.21
CA THR A 345 -19.58 4.42 -15.94
C THR A 345 -18.34 3.58 -16.24
N ALA A 346 -17.83 2.83 -15.25
CA ALA A 346 -16.71 1.92 -15.45
C ALA A 346 -17.04 0.80 -16.46
N ARG A 347 -18.26 0.22 -16.40
CA ARG A 347 -18.73 -0.80 -17.35
C ARG A 347 -18.68 -0.32 -18.80
N GLY A 348 -19.00 0.95 -19.04
CA GLY A 348 -18.94 1.55 -20.38
C GLY A 348 -17.53 1.90 -20.87
N CYS A 349 -16.50 1.77 -20.03
CA CYS A 349 -15.13 2.11 -20.39
C CYS A 349 -14.40 0.94 -21.05
N GLU A 350 -13.68 1.25 -22.11
CA GLU A 350 -12.79 0.30 -22.80
C GLU A 350 -11.70 -0.24 -21.84
N GLY A 351 -11.42 -1.54 -21.93
CA GLY A 351 -10.40 -2.21 -21.13
C GLY A 351 -10.80 -2.55 -19.69
N VAL A 352 -12.01 -2.19 -19.25
CA VAL A 352 -12.55 -2.62 -17.95
C VAL A 352 -13.10 -4.03 -18.07
N PHE A 353 -12.57 -4.95 -17.26
CA PHE A 353 -13.07 -6.32 -17.17
C PHE A 353 -14.30 -6.40 -16.25
N GLY A 354 -14.24 -5.71 -15.11
CA GLY A 354 -15.27 -5.76 -14.07
C GLY A 354 -15.17 -4.60 -13.10
N ALA A 355 -16.30 -4.17 -12.54
CA ALA A 355 -16.32 -3.20 -11.46
C ALA A 355 -17.48 -3.45 -10.50
N ARG A 356 -17.29 -3.07 -9.23
CA ARG A 356 -18.31 -3.18 -8.18
C ARG A 356 -18.02 -2.25 -7.02
N MET A 357 -19.02 -1.94 -6.20
CA MET A 357 -18.79 -1.34 -4.88
C MET A 357 -17.88 -2.24 -4.03
N THR A 358 -17.19 -1.70 -3.04
CA THR A 358 -16.32 -2.49 -2.15
C THR A 358 -16.40 -1.98 -0.71
N GLY A 359 -16.28 -2.90 0.25
CA GLY A 359 -16.52 -2.62 1.67
C GLY A 359 -18.00 -2.73 2.06
N GLY A 360 -18.39 -2.08 3.17
CA GLY A 360 -19.71 -2.25 3.78
C GLY A 360 -20.89 -1.58 3.07
N GLY A 361 -20.64 -0.85 1.97
CA GLY A 361 -21.69 -0.13 1.23
C GLY A 361 -22.09 1.20 1.85
N PHE A 362 -23.25 1.71 1.42
CA PHE A 362 -23.84 2.98 1.85
C PHE A 362 -22.90 4.17 1.58
N GLY A 363 -22.24 4.15 0.43
CA GLY A 363 -21.18 5.08 0.04
C GLY A 363 -19.80 4.41 0.03
N GLY A 364 -18.74 5.20 0.09
CA GLY A 364 -17.37 4.67 0.03
C GLY A 364 -16.88 4.45 -1.40
N CYS A 365 -16.26 3.30 -1.68
CA CYS A 365 -15.54 3.08 -2.94
C CYS A 365 -16.19 2.08 -3.88
N ILE A 366 -15.82 2.19 -5.16
CA ILE A 366 -15.85 1.07 -6.11
C ILE A 366 -14.43 0.55 -6.35
N VAL A 367 -14.33 -0.71 -6.77
CA VAL A 367 -13.12 -1.36 -7.26
C VAL A 367 -13.35 -1.84 -8.69
N ALA A 368 -12.37 -1.63 -9.55
CA ALA A 368 -12.40 -2.02 -10.96
C ALA A 368 -11.15 -2.82 -11.33
N LEU A 369 -11.37 -3.93 -12.03
CA LEU A 369 -10.35 -4.76 -12.68
C LEU A 369 -10.20 -4.27 -14.12
N VAL A 370 -9.03 -3.76 -14.48
CA VAL A 370 -8.83 -3.03 -15.74
C VAL A 370 -7.49 -3.37 -16.39
N GLN A 371 -7.44 -3.32 -17.71
CA GLN A 371 -6.19 -3.37 -18.46
C GLN A 371 -5.33 -2.13 -18.15
N GLN A 372 -4.05 -2.34 -17.86
CA GLN A 372 -3.10 -1.29 -17.43
C GLN A 372 -3.10 -0.06 -18.35
N GLN A 373 -3.13 -0.27 -19.67
CA GLN A 373 -3.12 0.82 -20.66
C GLN A 373 -4.38 1.70 -20.65
N HIS A 374 -5.50 1.21 -20.10
CA HIS A 374 -6.76 1.94 -20.01
C HIS A 374 -7.03 2.54 -18.62
N ALA A 375 -6.19 2.23 -17.62
CA ALA A 375 -6.40 2.64 -16.24
C ALA A 375 -6.49 4.16 -16.05
N GLN A 376 -5.62 4.94 -16.70
CA GLN A 376 -5.66 6.41 -16.58
C GLN A 376 -6.94 7.00 -17.18
N LYS A 377 -7.37 6.52 -18.35
CA LYS A 377 -8.60 6.96 -19.01
C LYS A 377 -9.83 6.65 -18.16
N LEU A 378 -9.86 5.48 -17.51
CA LEU A 378 -10.92 5.14 -16.55
C LEU A 378 -10.94 6.12 -15.38
N MET A 379 -9.80 6.36 -14.73
CA MET A 379 -9.71 7.31 -13.60
C MET A 379 -10.18 8.71 -14.00
N ASP A 380 -9.72 9.24 -15.13
CA ASP A 380 -10.14 10.56 -15.63
C ASP A 380 -11.66 10.62 -15.89
N THR A 381 -12.24 9.52 -16.39
CA THR A 381 -13.69 9.43 -16.66
C THR A 381 -14.50 9.41 -15.36
N LEU A 382 -14.05 8.66 -14.35
CA LEU A 382 -14.70 8.61 -13.04
C LEU A 382 -14.55 9.95 -12.30
N ASP A 383 -13.35 10.54 -12.31
CA ASP A 383 -13.00 11.78 -11.60
C ASP A 383 -13.61 13.04 -12.23
N ALA A 384 -14.10 12.94 -13.47
CA ALA A 384 -14.96 13.97 -14.06
C ALA A 384 -16.20 14.26 -13.19
N GLY A 385 -16.63 13.24 -12.42
CA GLY A 385 -17.64 13.35 -11.39
C GLY A 385 -19.05 13.06 -11.88
N TYR A 386 -20.02 13.39 -11.03
CA TYR A 386 -21.41 13.02 -11.25
C TYR A 386 -22.15 14.02 -12.16
N PRO A 387 -23.08 13.56 -13.01
CA PRO A 387 -23.94 14.44 -13.79
C PRO A 387 -24.80 15.32 -12.87
N VAL A 388 -24.61 16.64 -12.96
CA VAL A 388 -25.34 17.62 -12.13
C VAL A 388 -26.86 17.48 -12.28
N ALA A 389 -27.35 17.12 -13.47
CA ALA A 389 -28.78 16.92 -13.71
C ALA A 389 -29.40 15.76 -12.90
N LYS A 390 -28.59 14.75 -12.53
CA LYS A 390 -29.06 13.58 -11.77
C LYS A 390 -28.81 13.73 -10.27
N PHE A 391 -27.64 14.26 -9.89
CA PHE A 391 -27.16 14.24 -8.50
C PHE A 391 -27.10 15.61 -7.83
N GLY A 392 -27.37 16.69 -8.58
CA GLY A 392 -27.14 18.05 -8.11
C GLY A 392 -25.65 18.43 -8.08
N SER A 393 -25.37 19.66 -7.66
CA SER A 393 -24.01 20.20 -7.60
C SER A 393 -23.35 20.10 -6.23
N THR A 394 -24.01 19.47 -5.26
CA THR A 394 -23.61 19.47 -3.84
C THR A 394 -22.79 18.25 -3.44
N LEU A 395 -22.79 17.19 -4.26
CA LEU A 395 -21.99 16.01 -3.96
C LEU A 395 -20.48 16.30 -4.09
N PRO A 396 -19.64 15.73 -3.21
CA PRO A 396 -18.21 15.77 -3.39
C PRO A 396 -17.83 15.03 -4.67
N LYS A 397 -16.76 15.48 -5.33
CA LYS A 397 -16.25 14.76 -6.51
C LYS A 397 -15.65 13.42 -6.09
N PRO A 398 -15.83 12.36 -6.88
CA PRO A 398 -15.11 11.13 -6.67
C PRO A 398 -13.61 11.34 -6.88
N ALA A 399 -12.81 10.43 -6.31
CA ALA A 399 -11.36 10.46 -6.44
C ALA A 399 -10.83 9.04 -6.66
N SER A 400 -10.21 8.83 -7.80
CA SER A 400 -9.66 7.55 -8.22
C SER A 400 -8.16 7.46 -7.94
N PHE A 401 -7.71 6.25 -7.68
CA PHE A 401 -6.28 5.94 -7.61
C PHE A 401 -6.03 4.52 -8.09
N LEU A 402 -4.88 4.35 -8.76
CA LEU A 402 -4.31 3.04 -9.03
C LEU A 402 -3.69 2.52 -7.73
N THR A 403 -3.88 1.24 -7.44
CA THR A 403 -3.26 0.61 -6.26
C THR A 403 -2.37 -0.54 -6.67
N ARG A 404 -1.31 -0.74 -5.88
CA ARG A 404 -0.47 -1.92 -5.93
C ARG A 404 -0.84 -2.81 -4.76
N ILE A 405 -0.76 -4.12 -4.97
CA ILE A 405 -1.03 -5.10 -3.93
C ILE A 405 0.18 -5.15 -3.00
N GLY A 406 0.00 -4.62 -1.78
CA GLY A 406 1.04 -4.51 -0.78
C GLY A 406 1.22 -5.76 0.09
N ASP A 407 2.27 -5.76 0.91
CA ASP A 407 2.39 -6.68 2.02
C ASP A 407 1.44 -6.29 3.16
N GLY A 408 1.14 -7.26 4.03
CA GLY A 408 0.46 -7.03 5.29
C GLY A 408 1.30 -6.24 6.28
N ALA A 409 0.85 -6.24 7.53
CA ALA A 409 1.47 -5.46 8.59
C ALA A 409 2.92 -5.87 8.85
N HIS A 410 3.78 -4.87 8.97
CA HIS A 410 5.22 -5.06 9.14
C HIS A 410 5.81 -3.97 10.03
N VAL A 411 6.89 -4.31 10.71
CA VAL A 411 7.78 -3.32 11.30
C VAL A 411 8.58 -2.73 10.16
N LYS A 412 8.56 -1.41 10.00
CA LYS A 412 9.49 -0.78 9.06
C LYS A 412 10.86 -0.84 9.72
N ASP A 413 11.84 -1.35 8.97
CA ASP A 413 13.24 -1.35 9.42
C ASP A 413 13.53 0.03 10.00
N LYS A 414 14.18 0.03 11.18
CA LYS A 414 14.75 1.25 11.75
C LYS A 414 15.54 1.85 10.61
N LEU A 415 15.00 2.91 9.99
CA LEU A 415 15.61 3.53 8.84
C LEU A 415 17.05 3.76 9.28
N LEU A 416 17.97 2.98 8.69
CA LEU A 416 19.34 3.41 8.59
C LEU A 416 19.16 4.73 7.86
N THR A 417 19.15 5.82 8.62
CA THR A 417 19.40 7.14 8.08
C THR A 417 20.57 6.95 7.13
N PHE A 418 20.58 7.63 6.00
CA PHE A 418 21.71 7.55 5.05
C PHE A 418 23.08 7.85 5.74
N ASP A 419 23.06 8.32 6.98
CA ASP A 419 24.19 8.45 7.91
C ASP A 419 24.70 7.15 8.56
N ALA A 420 24.01 6.01 8.43
CA ALA A 420 24.42 4.72 9.01
C ALA A 420 24.93 3.71 7.96
N LEU A 421 24.83 4.02 6.66
CA LEU A 421 25.65 3.41 5.60
C LEU A 421 27.03 4.08 5.51
N THR A 422 27.63 4.37 6.67
CA THR A 422 28.93 5.02 6.76
C THR A 422 30.07 4.02 6.76
N GLY A 423 30.90 4.12 5.74
CA GLY A 423 32.22 3.52 5.70
C GLY A 423 32.34 2.44 4.64
N SER A 424 31.91 1.22 4.94
CA SER A 424 32.36 0.02 4.22
C SER A 424 31.87 -0.09 2.78
N GLN A 425 30.59 0.14 2.48
CA GLN A 425 30.06 0.05 1.10
C GLN A 425 30.55 1.21 0.22
N PHE A 426 30.60 2.42 0.77
CA PHE A 426 31.10 3.61 0.06
C PHE A 426 32.61 3.55 -0.17
N LEU A 427 33.38 3.01 0.79
CA LEU A 427 34.80 2.69 0.59
C LEU A 427 34.97 1.59 -0.45
N LEU A 428 34.09 0.58 -0.49
CA LEU A 428 34.17 -0.48 -1.48
C LEU A 428 33.91 0.06 -2.89
N GLU A 429 32.89 0.90 -3.07
CA GLU A 429 32.59 1.56 -4.35
C GLU A 429 33.69 2.55 -4.76
N ALA A 430 34.24 3.32 -3.81
CA ALA A 430 35.37 4.20 -4.05
C ALA A 430 36.66 3.43 -4.39
N VAL A 431 36.94 2.30 -3.74
CA VAL A 431 38.08 1.42 -4.02
C VAL A 431 37.91 0.74 -5.38
N VAL A 432 36.72 0.23 -5.71
CA VAL A 432 36.40 -0.34 -7.03
C VAL A 432 36.60 0.71 -8.13
N CYS A 433 36.15 1.95 -7.93
CA CYS A 433 36.38 3.04 -8.87
C CYS A 433 37.87 3.44 -8.98
N THR A 434 38.61 3.44 -7.88
CA THR A 434 40.03 3.84 -7.85
C THR A 434 40.94 2.76 -8.43
N VAL A 435 40.61 1.47 -8.23
CA VAL A 435 41.34 0.32 -8.78
C VAL A 435 41.04 0.10 -10.26
N HIS A 436 39.83 0.43 -10.73
CA HIS A 436 39.48 0.32 -12.15
C HIS A 436 39.77 1.58 -12.98
N MET A 437 40.02 2.74 -12.37
CA MET A 437 40.39 3.97 -13.10
C MET A 437 41.61 3.81 -14.03
N PRO A 438 42.69 3.10 -13.64
CA PRO A 438 43.84 2.86 -14.52
C PRO A 438 43.57 1.85 -15.65
N LEU A 439 42.53 1.03 -15.54
CA LEU A 439 42.13 0.05 -16.55
C LEU A 439 41.21 0.64 -17.63
N LEU A 440 40.71 1.86 -17.42
CA LEU A 440 39.86 2.59 -18.36
C LEU A 440 40.64 3.45 -19.37
N SER A 441 41.96 3.33 -19.42
CA SER A 441 42.78 4.01 -20.44
C SER A 441 42.87 3.18 -21.72
N ALA A 442 42.08 3.54 -22.71
CA ALA A 442 42.55 3.41 -24.10
C ALA A 442 42.06 4.56 -24.98
N ASP A 443 40.77 4.83 -25.15
CA ASP A 443 40.36 5.80 -26.20
C ASP A 443 38.97 6.44 -25.99
N ARG A 444 38.76 7.32 -24.98
CA ARG A 444 37.47 8.04 -24.87
C ARG A 444 37.59 9.53 -24.51
N LYS A 445 36.78 10.35 -25.18
CA LYS A 445 36.74 11.82 -25.10
C LYS A 445 35.87 12.30 -23.93
N ILE A 446 36.41 13.20 -23.12
CA ILE A 446 35.68 13.92 -22.06
C ILE A 446 34.98 15.13 -22.67
N TRP A 447 33.70 15.32 -22.34
CA TRP A 447 32.92 16.49 -22.78
C TRP A 447 32.55 17.37 -21.58
N ARG A 448 32.47 18.68 -21.79
CA ARG A 448 32.00 19.65 -20.79
C ARG A 448 30.55 20.04 -21.06
N TRP A 449 29.70 19.93 -20.05
CA TRP A 449 28.32 20.41 -20.07
C TRP A 449 28.10 21.36 -18.88
N GLY A 450 28.14 22.68 -19.13
CA GLY A 450 28.12 23.67 -18.06
C GLY A 450 29.35 23.55 -17.14
N GLU A 451 29.13 23.46 -15.82
CA GLU A 451 30.19 23.24 -14.81
C GLU A 451 30.55 21.76 -14.60
N TYR A 452 30.00 20.86 -15.42
CA TYR A 452 30.12 19.41 -15.26
C TYR A 452 31.01 18.80 -16.35
N ASP A 453 31.98 17.97 -15.96
CA ASP A 453 32.72 17.10 -16.88
C ASP A 453 32.00 15.74 -17.00
N VAL A 454 31.67 15.33 -18.23
CA VAL A 454 30.94 14.10 -18.56
C VAL A 454 31.85 13.15 -19.33
N LEU A 455 31.95 11.90 -18.88
CA LEU A 455 32.71 10.85 -19.56
C LEU A 455 31.73 9.96 -20.34
N CYS A 456 31.84 9.97 -21.67
CA CYS A 456 31.05 9.10 -22.54
C CYS A 456 31.79 7.77 -22.71
N LEU A 457 31.11 6.66 -22.41
CA LEU A 457 31.68 5.33 -22.48
C LEU A 457 31.18 4.61 -23.75
N ASP A 458 31.65 5.06 -24.92
CA ASP A 458 31.18 4.64 -26.27
C ASP A 458 29.65 4.71 -26.43
N GLN A 459 29.17 4.50 -27.65
CA GLN A 459 27.97 5.12 -28.23
C GLN A 459 26.61 4.89 -27.53
N LEU A 460 26.52 4.22 -26.37
CA LEU A 460 25.25 3.93 -25.71
C LEU A 460 25.18 4.22 -24.20
N ASP A 461 26.27 4.54 -23.50
CA ASP A 461 26.21 4.75 -22.03
C ASP A 461 26.89 6.06 -21.59
N VAL A 462 26.14 6.90 -20.86
CA VAL A 462 26.62 8.15 -20.26
C VAL A 462 26.55 8.05 -18.73
N LEU A 463 27.68 8.25 -18.06
CA LEU A 463 27.75 8.33 -16.59
C LEU A 463 28.10 9.77 -16.15
N VAL A 464 27.35 10.34 -15.21
CA VAL A 464 27.57 11.71 -14.68
C VAL A 464 28.34 11.65 -13.36
N PHE A 465 29.51 12.28 -13.29
CA PHE A 465 30.57 12.00 -12.29
C PHE A 465 30.88 13.11 -11.28
N THR A 466 29.97 14.05 -11.02
CA THR A 466 30.40 15.31 -10.38
C THR A 466 30.82 15.20 -8.91
N ARG A 467 30.21 14.32 -8.11
CA ARG A 467 30.50 14.25 -6.67
C ARG A 467 31.73 13.41 -6.33
N ILE A 468 32.04 12.40 -7.14
CA ILE A 468 33.11 11.43 -6.87
C ILE A 468 34.49 12.04 -7.20
N TYR A 469 34.59 12.87 -8.25
CA TYR A 469 35.86 13.48 -8.66
C TYR A 469 36.36 14.54 -7.66
N LEU A 470 35.47 15.39 -7.15
CA LEU A 470 35.82 16.40 -6.13
C LEU A 470 36.35 15.74 -4.85
N LEU A 471 35.74 14.63 -4.44
CA LEU A 471 36.19 13.87 -3.26
C LEU A 471 37.56 13.20 -3.50
N GLY A 472 37.77 12.61 -4.67
CA GLY A 472 39.08 12.04 -5.06
C GLY A 472 40.19 13.09 -5.20
N ARG A 473 39.84 14.36 -5.44
CA ARG A 473 40.79 15.49 -5.45
C ARG A 473 41.11 15.98 -4.05
N VAL A 474 40.09 16.05 -3.17
CA VAL A 474 40.26 16.40 -1.76
C VAL A 474 41.10 15.35 -1.02
N LEU A 475 40.84 14.06 -1.25
CA LEU A 475 41.61 12.96 -0.65
C LEU A 475 43.06 12.92 -1.14
N ARG A 476 43.32 13.15 -2.43
CA ARG A 476 44.72 13.27 -2.95
C ARG A 476 45.48 14.43 -2.31
N ASN A 477 44.81 15.57 -2.13
CA ASN A 477 45.42 16.75 -1.51
C ASN A 477 45.65 16.55 -0.01
N GLN A 478 44.76 15.86 0.71
CA GLN A 478 44.95 15.56 2.14
C GLN A 478 46.00 14.46 2.40
N LEU A 479 46.17 13.53 1.45
CA LEU A 479 47.18 12.47 1.53
C LEU A 479 48.55 12.88 0.95
N GLY A 480 48.73 14.14 0.54
CA GLY A 480 50.02 14.66 0.04
C GLY A 480 50.46 14.09 -1.32
N LEU A 481 49.54 13.48 -2.07
CA LEU A 481 49.80 12.92 -3.40
C LEU A 481 49.74 14.02 -4.46
N ASN A 482 50.75 14.90 -4.47
CA ASN A 482 50.94 15.89 -5.53
C ASN A 482 51.50 15.19 -6.77
N SER A 483 50.71 15.07 -7.83
CA SER A 483 51.21 14.65 -9.14
C SER A 483 51.95 15.80 -9.82
N ALA A 484 53.26 15.89 -9.54
CA ALA A 484 54.21 16.62 -10.36
C ALA A 484 55.35 15.67 -10.78
N SER A 485 55.01 14.57 -11.44
CA SER A 485 55.94 13.84 -12.31
C SER A 485 55.16 12.81 -13.14
N HIS A 486 55.31 12.90 -14.46
CA HIS A 486 55.29 11.69 -15.28
C HIS A 486 56.34 10.71 -14.74
N GLU A 487 56.03 9.41 -14.85
CA GLU A 487 56.81 8.25 -14.38
C GLU A 487 56.71 7.91 -12.88
N ALA A 488 55.88 6.90 -12.59
CA ALA A 488 56.16 5.96 -11.50
C ALA A 488 55.90 4.53 -12.00
N ARG A 489 56.99 3.85 -12.29
CA ARG A 489 57.09 2.42 -12.62
C ARG A 489 56.52 1.55 -11.48
N LEU A 490 55.89 0.45 -11.90
CA LEU A 490 55.83 -0.87 -11.27
C LEU A 490 56.55 -1.01 -9.92
N ILE A 491 55.79 -1.30 -8.86
CA ILE A 491 56.27 -2.17 -7.77
C ILE A 491 55.22 -3.27 -7.57
N GLY A 492 55.38 -4.34 -8.33
CA GLY A 492 55.00 -5.66 -7.87
C GLY A 492 56.14 -6.23 -7.04
N LYS A 493 55.96 -6.33 -5.73
CA LYS A 493 56.52 -7.38 -4.85
C LYS A 493 56.12 -7.09 -3.40
N HIS A 494 55.52 -8.10 -2.77
CA HIS A 494 55.05 -8.19 -1.37
C HIS A 494 53.57 -7.92 -1.11
N LEU A 495 52.72 -8.76 -1.69
CA LEU A 495 51.61 -9.32 -0.92
C LEU A 495 51.99 -10.76 -0.60
N GLY A 496 52.53 -10.95 0.60
CA GLY A 496 52.61 -12.26 1.22
C GLY A 496 51.20 -12.75 1.56
N ASN A 497 50.98 -14.04 1.31
CA ASN A 497 49.81 -14.84 1.67
C ASN A 497 48.93 -14.26 2.80
N LYS A 498 47.68 -13.94 2.46
CA LYS A 498 46.48 -14.37 3.20
C LYS A 498 45.29 -14.34 2.24
N SER A 499 44.64 -15.49 2.14
CA SER A 499 43.44 -15.75 1.33
C SER A 499 42.31 -14.76 1.68
N LEU A 500 41.76 -14.09 0.68
CA LEU A 500 40.38 -13.59 0.75
C LEU A 500 39.52 -14.52 -0.11
N ASP A 501 38.54 -15.14 0.54
CA ASP A 501 37.70 -16.22 0.03
C ASP A 501 36.91 -15.87 -1.23
N SER A 502 36.86 -16.84 -2.14
CA SER A 502 36.29 -16.83 -3.48
C SER A 502 34.76 -16.91 -3.56
N HIS A 503 34.02 -16.46 -2.53
CA HIS A 503 32.56 -16.56 -2.50
C HIS A 503 31.79 -15.29 -2.94
N ILE A 504 32.46 -14.15 -3.07
CA ILE A 504 31.81 -12.88 -3.44
C ILE A 504 31.61 -12.72 -4.96
N TYR A 505 32.45 -13.36 -5.78
CA TYR A 505 32.43 -13.18 -7.23
C TYR A 505 31.35 -13.99 -7.97
N SER A 506 30.78 -15.04 -7.37
CA SER A 506 29.82 -15.92 -8.06
C SER A 506 28.36 -15.45 -8.02
N TYR A 507 28.00 -14.48 -7.17
CA TYR A 507 26.60 -14.06 -7.02
C TYR A 507 26.21 -12.91 -7.95
N TYR A 508 27.18 -12.09 -8.38
CA TYR A 508 26.90 -10.83 -9.09
C TYR A 508 26.88 -10.93 -10.62
N PHE A 509 27.39 -12.02 -11.21
CA PHE A 509 27.45 -12.15 -12.68
C PHE A 509 26.14 -12.60 -13.35
N ASN A 510 25.12 -12.97 -12.57
CA ASN A 510 23.82 -13.43 -13.11
C ASN A 510 22.74 -12.34 -13.19
N TYR A 511 22.94 -11.16 -12.57
CA TYR A 511 21.89 -10.13 -12.52
C TYR A 511 21.82 -9.24 -13.77
N PHE A 512 22.86 -9.21 -14.61
CA PHE A 512 22.95 -8.30 -15.76
C PHE A 512 22.67 -8.93 -17.13
N ARG A 513 22.14 -10.17 -17.19
CA ARG A 513 21.95 -10.89 -18.46
C ARG A 513 20.57 -10.76 -19.12
N SER A 514 19.61 -10.03 -18.56
CA SER A 514 18.21 -10.06 -19.02
C SER A 514 17.64 -8.77 -19.62
N CYS A 515 18.45 -7.75 -19.93
CA CYS A 515 17.97 -6.57 -20.67
C CYS A 515 18.56 -6.52 -22.08
N ARG A 516 17.90 -7.17 -23.04
CA ARG A 516 18.07 -6.88 -24.48
C ARG A 516 16.79 -6.29 -25.00
N LEU A 517 16.81 -5.00 -25.35
CA LEU A 517 15.79 -4.37 -26.18
C LEU A 517 16.49 -3.49 -27.23
N TYR A 518 16.24 -3.79 -28.50
CA TYR A 518 16.65 -3.00 -29.66
C TYR A 518 15.59 -1.91 -29.92
N SER A 519 16.03 -0.69 -30.25
CA SER A 519 15.22 0.27 -31.01
C SER A 519 16.11 0.92 -32.08
N PRO A 520 15.71 0.96 -33.37
CA PRO A 520 16.62 1.37 -34.45
C PRO A 520 16.86 2.88 -34.58
N ASN A 521 16.10 3.76 -33.92
CA ASN A 521 16.25 5.21 -34.10
C ASN A 521 15.80 5.98 -32.85
N GLY A 522 16.76 6.49 -32.05
CA GLY A 522 16.51 7.51 -31.01
C GLY A 522 17.00 7.14 -29.60
N PHE A 523 17.71 8.08 -28.96
CA PHE A 523 18.30 7.93 -27.62
C PHE A 523 17.24 8.02 -26.51
N ILE A 524 17.33 7.14 -25.50
CA ILE A 524 16.59 7.23 -24.22
C ILE A 524 17.62 7.42 -23.12
N VAL A 525 17.50 8.50 -22.34
CA VAL A 525 18.30 8.74 -21.13
C VAL A 525 17.39 8.52 -19.92
N TYR A 526 17.68 7.51 -19.10
CA TYR A 526 17.01 7.31 -17.82
C TYR A 526 17.63 8.23 -16.77
N LEU A 527 16.99 9.37 -16.52
CA LEU A 527 17.13 10.11 -15.27
C LEU A 527 16.13 9.52 -14.29
N ALA A 528 16.61 9.10 -13.12
CA ALA A 528 15.76 8.62 -12.06
C ALA A 528 14.67 9.68 -11.74
N GLN A 529 13.42 9.29 -12.00
CA GLN A 529 12.16 9.96 -11.65
C GLN A 529 11.91 11.36 -12.25
N ARG A 530 11.46 11.40 -13.52
CA ARG A 530 10.22 12.08 -14.01
C ARG A 530 10.25 12.21 -15.54
N GLU A 531 9.16 11.84 -16.20
CA GLU A 531 8.92 12.16 -17.61
C GLU A 531 8.52 13.64 -17.75
N VAL A 532 9.19 14.38 -18.63
CA VAL A 532 8.73 15.70 -19.09
C VAL A 532 8.85 15.72 -20.61
N PHE A 533 7.71 15.83 -21.30
CA PHE A 533 7.66 16.06 -22.75
C PHE A 533 7.83 17.56 -23.07
N LEU A 534 8.69 17.90 -24.03
CA LEU A 534 8.82 19.25 -24.59
C LEU A 534 8.34 19.25 -26.06
N PRO A 535 7.64 20.31 -26.54
CA PRO A 535 7.14 20.37 -27.91
C PRO A 535 8.24 20.74 -28.94
N GLU A 536 8.04 20.31 -30.19
CA GLU A 536 9.00 20.44 -31.30
C GLU A 536 9.33 21.91 -31.66
N ILE A 537 10.62 22.24 -31.74
CA ILE A 537 11.11 23.56 -32.18
C ILE A 537 11.73 23.41 -33.59
N PRO A 538 11.32 24.19 -34.60
CA PRO A 538 11.87 24.10 -35.95
C PRO A 538 13.24 24.77 -36.03
N ILE A 539 14.25 24.02 -36.49
CA ILE A 539 15.64 24.50 -36.68
C ILE A 539 15.80 25.03 -38.11
N ARG A 540 16.23 26.29 -38.27
CA ARG A 540 16.72 26.80 -39.57
C ARG A 540 18.25 26.71 -39.59
N VAL A 541 18.79 26.15 -40.67
CA VAL A 541 20.22 26.03 -40.92
C VAL A 541 20.59 27.03 -42.02
N GLU A 542 21.54 27.92 -41.75
CA GLU A 542 22.25 28.68 -42.79
C GLU A 542 23.63 28.06 -43.00
N SER A 543 24.02 27.88 -44.26
CA SER A 543 25.26 27.22 -44.69
C SER A 543 26.40 28.21 -44.89
N ASP A 544 27.51 28.04 -44.17
CA ASP A 544 28.77 28.70 -44.50
C ASP A 544 29.49 27.90 -45.62
N PRO A 545 29.87 28.51 -46.76
CA PRO A 545 30.48 27.77 -47.88
C PRO A 545 31.91 27.26 -47.61
N THR A 546 32.53 27.59 -46.48
CA THR A 546 33.93 27.24 -46.20
C THR A 546 34.15 26.17 -45.14
N ASP A 547 33.07 25.70 -44.50
CA ASP A 547 33.11 24.58 -43.56
C ASP A 547 32.09 23.51 -43.97
N ASN A 548 32.57 22.32 -44.33
CA ASN A 548 31.73 21.17 -44.73
C ASN A 548 30.98 20.53 -43.54
N ARG A 549 30.78 21.27 -42.46
CA ARG A 549 29.99 20.88 -41.30
C ARG A 549 28.79 21.82 -41.19
N LEU A 550 27.58 21.28 -41.43
CA LEU A 550 26.34 21.94 -41.02
C LEU A 550 26.38 22.15 -39.50
N ALA A 551 26.73 23.34 -39.04
CA ALA A 551 26.59 23.73 -37.64
C ALA A 551 25.28 24.53 -37.48
N ALA A 552 24.20 23.84 -37.12
CA ALA A 552 23.02 24.51 -36.59
C ALA A 552 23.36 25.00 -35.16
N HIS A 553 23.64 26.30 -35.00
CA HIS A 553 23.82 26.89 -33.68
C HIS A 553 22.47 27.29 -33.09
N ILE A 554 21.99 26.54 -32.10
CA ILE A 554 20.91 26.98 -31.21
C ILE A 554 21.55 27.80 -30.08
N SER A 555 21.15 29.06 -29.95
CA SER A 555 21.61 29.92 -28.85
C SER A 555 21.02 29.43 -27.52
N CYS A 556 21.85 29.28 -26.48
CA CYS A 556 21.42 28.95 -25.11
C CYS A 556 20.32 29.88 -24.57
N THR A 557 20.21 31.10 -25.09
CA THR A 557 19.18 32.06 -24.70
C THR A 557 17.79 31.67 -25.21
N GLN A 558 17.70 30.90 -26.30
CA GLN A 558 16.42 30.39 -26.82
C GLN A 558 15.91 29.19 -26.01
N LEU A 559 16.82 28.30 -25.58
CA LEU A 559 16.49 27.17 -24.70
C LEU A 559 16.06 27.63 -23.29
N LEU A 560 16.74 28.64 -22.73
CA LEU A 560 16.38 29.21 -21.42
C LEU A 560 15.03 29.95 -21.42
N ARG A 561 14.54 30.39 -22.59
CA ARG A 561 13.19 30.97 -22.72
C ARG A 561 12.10 29.92 -22.88
N ALA A 562 12.42 28.72 -23.35
CA ALA A 562 11.47 27.60 -23.45
C ALA A 562 11.36 26.80 -22.14
N ALA A 563 12.39 26.87 -21.28
CA ALA A 563 12.43 26.23 -19.97
C ALA A 563 11.78 27.07 -18.84
N LYS A 564 11.35 28.30 -19.13
CA LYS A 564 10.49 29.12 -18.26
C LYS A 564 9.09 29.11 -18.82
#